data_AF-A0A150WPS5-F1
#
_entry.id   AF-A0A150WPS5-F1
#
_cell.length_a   1.000
_cell.length_b   1.000
_cell.length_c   1.000
_cell.angle_alpha   90.00
_cell.angle_beta   90.00
_cell.angle_gamma   90.00
#
_symmetry.space_group_name_H-M   'P 1'
#
loop_
_entity.id
_entity.type
_entity.pdbx_description
1 polymer ?
#
loop_
_entity_poly.entity_id
_entity_poly.type
_entity_poly.pdbx_seq_one_letter_code
_entity_poly.pdbx_strand_id
1 'polypeptide(L)'
;MKLLSVLAIGLFSVAAHAGSVNMTCEEARADYNADGRIYVTTGSGDIVPIYGLVQSCPPYGQYMESPYWVRTTDNNTCVLGYRCIDNRD
;
A
#
# COMPACT_ATOMS: atom_id res chain seq x y z
N MET A 1 39.06 -10.71 17.36
CA MET A 1 38.55 -11.42 16.16
C MET A 1 37.07 -11.67 16.40
N LYS A 2 36.14 -10.77 15.99
CA LYS A 2 35.46 -10.71 14.67
C LYS A 2 34.81 -12.06 14.31
N LEU A 3 33.48 -12.19 14.44
CA LEU A 3 32.46 -12.28 13.36
C LEU A 3 31.67 -13.58 13.64
N LEU A 4 30.35 -13.76 13.49
CA LEU A 4 29.25 -13.00 12.89
C LEU A 4 28.00 -13.27 13.74
N SER A 5 27.29 -12.22 14.14
CA SER A 5 25.87 -12.35 14.49
C SER A 5 25.09 -12.44 13.18
N VAL A 6 24.53 -13.62 12.94
CA VAL A 6 23.70 -13.94 11.78
C VAL A 6 22.58 -12.91 11.68
N LEU A 7 22.48 -12.31 10.51
CA LEU A 7 21.40 -11.44 10.08
C LEU A 7 20.07 -12.12 10.41
N ALA A 8 19.35 -11.61 11.42
CA ALA A 8 17.93 -11.85 11.52
C ALA A 8 17.31 -11.13 10.32
N ILE A 9 17.09 -11.87 9.24
CA ILE A 9 16.23 -11.46 8.13
C ILE A 9 14.84 -11.40 8.74
N GLY A 10 14.52 -10.25 9.34
CA GLY A 10 13.16 -9.89 9.65
C GLY A 10 12.41 -9.88 8.34
N LEU A 11 11.70 -10.98 8.07
CA LEU A 11 10.58 -10.99 7.16
C LEU A 11 9.61 -9.94 7.71
N PHE A 12 9.76 -8.70 7.26
CA PHE A 12 8.71 -7.72 7.36
C PHE A 12 7.61 -8.22 6.43
N SER A 13 6.82 -9.17 6.94
CA SER A 13 5.41 -9.27 6.57
C SER A 13 4.83 -7.91 6.93
N VAL A 14 4.97 -6.95 6.01
CA VAL A 14 4.18 -5.74 6.02
C VAL A 14 2.76 -6.23 5.80
N ALA A 15 2.10 -6.61 6.89
CA ALA A 15 0.66 -6.46 6.95
C ALA A 15 0.44 -5.03 6.46
N ALA A 16 -0.14 -4.88 5.27
CA ALA A 16 -0.53 -3.59 4.76
C ALA A 16 -1.55 -3.08 5.78
N HIS A 17 -1.08 -2.32 6.76
CA HIS A 17 -1.93 -1.73 7.77
C HIS A 17 -2.78 -0.75 7.00
N ALA A 18 -4.03 -1.14 6.74
CA ALA A 18 -4.98 -0.32 6.02
C ALA A 18 -5.12 0.99 6.79
N GLY A 19 -4.51 2.06 6.28
CA GLY A 19 -4.69 3.40 6.84
C GLY A 19 -6.14 3.83 6.68
N SER A 20 -6.61 4.72 7.55
CA SER A 20 -7.94 5.33 7.38
C SER A 20 -7.84 6.65 6.65
N VAL A 21 -8.88 6.99 5.90
CA VAL A 21 -9.05 8.29 5.25
C VAL A 21 -10.38 8.90 5.71
N ASN A 22 -10.38 10.21 5.89
CA ASN A 22 -11.59 10.94 6.28
C ASN A 22 -12.42 11.38 5.04
N MET A 23 -12.68 10.42 4.15
CA MET A 23 -13.47 10.60 2.93
C MET A 23 -14.07 9.26 2.52
N THR A 24 -15.00 9.27 1.57
CA THR A 24 -15.62 8.05 1.02
C THR A 24 -14.66 7.27 0.12
N CYS A 25 -14.98 6.01 -0.19
CA CYS A 25 -14.19 5.21 -1.15
C CYS A 25 -14.11 5.85 -2.54
N GLU A 26 -15.19 6.46 -3.02
CA GLU A 26 -15.22 7.12 -4.31
C GLU A 26 -14.31 8.36 -4.32
N GLU A 27 -14.39 9.19 -3.28
CA GLU A 27 -13.52 10.34 -3.09
C GLU A 27 -12.06 9.92 -2.97
N ALA A 28 -11.75 8.88 -2.18
CA ALA A 28 -10.39 8.39 -2.01
C ALA A 28 -9.77 7.90 -3.33
N ARG A 29 -10.57 7.23 -4.18
CA ARG A 29 -10.12 6.82 -5.52
C ARG A 29 -9.97 8.02 -6.44
N ALA A 30 -10.89 8.97 -6.40
CA ALA A 30 -10.82 10.17 -7.22
C ALA A 30 -9.59 11.02 -6.88
N ASP A 31 -9.33 11.23 -5.58
CA ASP A 31 -8.19 11.97 -5.05
C ASP A 31 -6.87 11.29 -5.46
N TYR A 32 -6.77 9.97 -5.24
CA TYR A 32 -5.59 9.21 -5.66
C TYR A 32 -5.38 9.26 -7.19
N ASN A 33 -6.44 9.16 -7.99
CA ASN A 33 -6.33 9.21 -9.45
C ASN A 33 -5.95 10.62 -9.96
N ALA A 34 -6.35 11.68 -9.25
CA ALA A 34 -6.00 13.05 -9.60
C ALA A 34 -4.54 13.38 -9.25
N ASP A 35 -4.10 12.99 -8.05
CA ASP A 35 -2.82 13.42 -7.48
C ASP A 35 -1.71 12.37 -7.56
N GLY A 36 -2.05 11.11 -7.87
CA GLY A 36 -1.13 9.97 -7.81
C GLY A 36 -0.70 9.60 -6.39
N ARG A 37 -1.33 10.19 -5.37
CA ARG A 37 -1.08 9.96 -3.95
C ARG A 37 -2.32 10.26 -3.12
N ILE A 38 -2.36 9.75 -1.89
CA ILE A 38 -3.33 10.12 -0.86
C ILE A 38 -2.68 10.09 0.52
N TYR A 39 -3.19 10.85 1.48
CA TYR A 39 -2.73 10.80 2.86
C TYR A 39 -3.65 9.93 3.71
N VAL A 40 -3.06 8.99 4.44
CA VAL A 40 -3.80 8.06 5.31
C VAL A 40 -3.34 8.19 6.75
N THR A 41 -4.27 8.03 7.69
CA THR A 41 -3.97 7.93 9.11
C THR A 41 -3.64 6.48 9.46
N THR A 42 -2.46 6.23 10.01
CA THR A 42 -2.03 4.90 10.46
C THR A 42 -2.75 4.48 11.74
N GLY A 43 -2.64 3.20 12.11
CA GLY A 43 -3.14 2.74 13.42
C GLY A 43 -2.49 3.41 14.63
N SER A 44 -1.31 4.03 14.45
CA SER A 44 -0.61 4.82 15.46
C SER A 44 -1.06 6.29 15.51
N GLY A 45 -1.90 6.73 14.57
CA GLY A 45 -2.36 8.12 14.45
C GLY A 45 -1.48 9.01 13.57
N ASP A 46 -0.42 8.47 12.96
CA ASP A 46 0.44 9.23 12.04
C ASP A 46 -0.27 9.46 10.70
N ILE A 47 -0.01 10.60 10.06
CA ILE A 47 -0.49 10.88 8.70
C ILE A 47 0.65 10.64 7.73
N VAL A 48 0.50 9.64 6.85
CA VAL A 48 1.54 9.25 5.88
C VAL A 48 1.01 9.27 4.45
N PRO A 49 1.80 9.72 3.47
CA PRO A 49 1.42 9.65 2.07
C PRO A 49 1.57 8.22 1.53
N ILE A 50 0.59 7.78 0.75
CA ILE A 50 0.61 6.55 -0.03
C ILE A 50 0.63 6.92 -1.51
N TYR A 51 1.53 6.30 -2.28
CA TYR A 51 1.74 6.55 -3.70
C TYR A 51 2.29 5.30 -4.40
N GLY A 52 2.37 5.32 -5.73
CA GLY A 52 2.99 4.25 -6.53
C GLY A 52 2.12 3.00 -6.69
N LEU A 53 0.84 3.09 -6.36
CA LEU A 53 -0.18 2.09 -6.67
C LEU A 53 -0.63 2.24 -8.12
N VAL A 54 -0.91 1.11 -8.77
CA VAL A 54 -1.48 1.03 -10.11
C VAL A 54 -2.76 0.21 -10.10
N GLN A 55 -3.64 0.43 -11.09
CA GLN A 55 -4.86 -0.37 -11.22
C GLN A 55 -4.63 -1.71 -11.94
N SER A 56 -3.57 -1.79 -12.75
CA SER A 56 -3.17 -3.00 -13.46
C SER A 56 -1.67 -2.98 -13.69
N CYS A 57 -1.03 -4.13 -13.60
CA CYS A 57 0.40 -4.25 -13.87
C CYS A 57 0.69 -4.28 -15.38
N PRO A 58 1.84 -3.74 -15.82
CA PRO A 58 2.29 -3.88 -17.18
C PRO A 58 2.38 -5.37 -17.58
N PRO A 59 2.11 -5.74 -18.84
CA PRO A 59 2.04 -7.14 -19.28
C PRO A 59 3.40 -7.86 -19.29
N TYR A 60 4.50 -7.17 -19.00
CA TYR A 60 5.88 -7.67 -19.12
C TYR A 60 6.34 -8.48 -17.90
N GLY A 61 5.63 -9.56 -17.57
CA GLY A 61 6.04 -10.48 -16.50
C GLY A 61 5.92 -9.92 -15.08
N GLN A 62 5.10 -8.88 -14.89
CA GLN A 62 4.76 -8.37 -13.57
C GLN A 62 3.39 -8.89 -13.14
N TYR A 63 3.22 -9.12 -11.84
CA TYR A 63 1.92 -9.48 -11.26
C TYR A 63 1.57 -8.58 -10.07
N MET A 64 0.27 -8.52 -9.77
CA MET A 64 -0.27 -7.73 -8.68
C MET A 64 -0.04 -8.50 -7.37
N GLU A 65 0.85 -8.00 -6.51
CA GLU A 65 1.20 -8.69 -5.26
C GLU A 65 0.03 -8.64 -4.27
N SER A 66 -0.45 -7.42 -3.97
CA SER A 66 -1.52 -7.20 -3.01
C SER A 66 -2.21 -5.84 -3.23
N PRO A 67 -3.54 -5.78 -3.09
CA PRO A 67 -4.26 -4.53 -3.06
C PRO A 67 -3.88 -3.70 -1.82
N TYR A 68 -3.79 -2.39 -2.00
CA TYR A 68 -3.72 -1.45 -0.90
C TYR A 68 -5.12 -1.01 -0.49
N TRP A 69 -5.47 -1.35 0.74
CA TRP A 69 -6.79 -1.09 1.30
C TRP A 69 -6.75 0.14 2.21
N VAL A 70 -7.80 0.96 2.15
CA VAL A 70 -8.03 2.03 3.12
C VAL A 70 -9.40 1.89 3.75
N ARG A 71 -9.50 2.28 5.03
CA ARG A 71 -10.78 2.40 5.72
C ARG A 71 -11.36 3.78 5.46
N THR A 72 -12.60 3.84 5.00
CA THR A 72 -13.26 5.08 4.62
C THR A 72 -14.36 5.44 5.62
N THR A 73 -14.88 6.67 5.54
CA THR A 73 -15.92 7.17 6.45
C THR A 73 -17.26 6.48 6.27
N ASP A 74 -17.52 5.92 5.08
CA ASP A 74 -18.67 5.07 4.79
C ASP A 74 -18.55 3.65 5.39
N ASN A 75 -17.56 3.42 6.28
CA ASN A 75 -17.25 2.15 6.92
C ASN A 75 -16.94 1.00 5.95
N ASN A 76 -16.64 1.32 4.70
CA ASN A 76 -16.16 0.36 3.73
C ASN A 76 -14.63 0.26 3.77
N THR A 77 -14.15 -0.89 3.33
CA THR A 77 -12.73 -1.07 3.01
C THR A 77 -12.58 -0.90 1.50
N CYS A 78 -11.86 0.13 1.09
CA CYS A 78 -11.71 0.52 -0.30
C CYS A 78 -10.34 0.11 -0.83
N VAL A 79 -10.28 -0.48 -2.03
CA VAL A 79 -9.01 -0.72 -2.73
C VAL A 79 -8.64 0.53 -3.52
N LEU A 80 -7.49 1.12 -3.22
CA LEU A 80 -6.96 2.26 -3.98
C LEU A 80 -6.22 1.82 -5.24
N GLY A 81 -5.51 0.69 -5.16
CA GLY A 81 -4.74 0.12 -6.25
C GLY A 81 -3.83 -0.98 -5.74
N TYR A 82 -2.84 -1.36 -6.55
CA TYR A 82 -2.00 -2.51 -6.34
C TYR A 82 -0.54 -2.14 -6.51
N ARG A 83 0.34 -2.89 -5.86
CA ARG A 83 1.76 -2.89 -6.18
C ARG A 83 2.06 -3.97 -7.20
N CYS A 84 2.89 -3.63 -8.17
CA CYS A 84 3.43 -4.60 -9.12
C CYS A 84 4.77 -5.09 -8.64
N ILE A 85 4.97 -6.39 -8.77
CA ILE A 85 6.24 -7.03 -8.52
C ILE A 85 6.66 -7.80 -9.77
N ASP A 86 7.96 -7.77 -10.04
CA ASP A 86 8.56 -8.47 -11.17
C ASP A 86 8.75 -9.95 -10.80
N ASN A 87 8.36 -10.85 -11.70
CA ASN A 87 8.45 -12.29 -11.49
C ASN A 87 9.82 -12.87 -11.87
N ARG A 88 10.81 -12.02 -12.19
CA ARG A 88 12.20 -12.41 -12.41
C ARG A 88 12.92 -12.49 -11.06
N ASP A 89 12.73 -13.61 -10.38
CA ASP A 89 13.68 -14.13 -9.40
C ASP A 89 14.93 -14.67 -10.12
#